data_AF-A0A6M3J020-F1
#
_entry.id   AF-A0A6M3J020-F1
#
_cell.length_a   1.000
_cell.length_b   1.000
_cell.length_c   1.000
_cell.angle_alpha   90.00
_cell.angle_beta   90.00
_cell.angle_gamma   90.00
#
_symmetry.space_group_name_H-M   'P 1'
#
loop_
_entity.id
_entity.type
_entity.pdbx_description
1 polymer ?
#
loop_
_entity_poly.entity_id
_entity_poly.type
_entity_poly.pdbx_seq_one_letter_code
_entity_poly.pdbx_strand_id
1 'polypeptide(L)' 'MSITVLEVLECAKINFNNVNRMSGGILSGHPIYMLAMEQLTIATKAISEGKSGDDLVPEEEKP' A
#
# COMPACT_ATOMS: atom_id res chain seq x y z
N MET A 1 -2.53 21.26 -11.21
CA MET A 1 -1.88 20.43 -10.17
C MET A 1 -1.96 18.99 -10.66
N SER A 2 -0.82 18.32 -10.86
CA SER A 2 -0.81 16.90 -11.22
C SER A 2 -0.65 16.07 -9.95
N ILE A 3 -1.61 15.20 -9.65
CA ILE A 3 -1.50 14.21 -8.58
C ILE A 3 -0.66 13.04 -9.10
N THR A 4 0.36 12.64 -8.36
CA THR A 4 1.21 11.49 -8.66
C THR A 4 0.63 10.21 -8.07
N VAL A 5 0.98 9.06 -8.65
CA VAL A 5 0.58 7.74 -8.10
C VAL A 5 1.12 7.58 -6.67
N LEU A 6 2.32 8.08 -6.39
CA LEU A 6 2.93 8.03 -5.06
C LEU A 6 2.06 8.75 -4.01
N GLU A 7 1.61 9.96 -4.30
CA GLU A 7 0.73 10.73 -3.40
C GLU A 7 -0.59 10.00 -3.14
N VAL A 8 -1.15 9.32 -4.14
CA VAL A 8 -2.38 8.52 -3.97
C VAL A 8 -2.16 7.32 -3.05
N LEU A 9 -1.02 6.62 -3.18
CA LEU A 9 -0.68 5.49 -2.32
C LEU A 9 -0.42 5.91 -0.87
N GLU A 10 0.29 7.03 -0.67
CA GLU A 10 0.50 7.59 0.66
C GLU A 10 -0.84 8.01 1.31
N CYS A 11 -1.74 8.62 0.54
CA CYS A 11 -3.08 8.96 0.99
C CYS A 11 -3.88 7.71 1.38
N ALA A 12 -3.82 6.64 0.57
CA ALA A 12 -4.46 5.37 0.89
C ALA A 12 -3.94 4.78 2.21
N LYS A 13 -2.62 4.79 2.43
CA LYS A 13 -1.98 4.32 3.67
C LYS A 13 -2.45 5.12 4.90
N ILE A 14 -2.59 6.45 4.77
CA ILE A 14 -3.13 7.30 5.83
C ILE A 14 -4.59 6.91 6.14
N ASN A 15 -5.41 6.71 5.11
CA ASN A 15 -6.80 6.33 5.27
C ASN A 15 -6.98 4.97 5.94
N PHE A 16 -6.18 3.95 5.58
CA PHE A 16 -6.19 2.65 6.26
C PHE A 16 -5.86 2.79 7.75
N ASN A 17 -4.83 3.57 8.09
CA ASN A 17 -4.48 3.83 9.49
C ASN A 17 -5.60 4.56 10.24
N ASN A 18 -6.31 5.49 9.60
CA ASN A 18 -7.45 6.17 10.19
C ASN A 18 -8.62 5.21 10.46
N VAL A 19 -8.94 4.32 9.50
CA VAL A 19 -9.96 3.29 9.68
C VAL A 19 -9.58 2.35 10.85
N ASN A 20 -8.32 1.93 10.92
CA ASN A 20 -7.83 1.12 12.03
C ASN A 20 -7.94 1.85 13.37
N ARG A 21 -7.57 3.14 13.44
CA ARG A 21 -7.77 3.97 14.64
C ARG A 21 -9.24 4.07 15.05
N MET A 22 -10.15 4.26 14.09
CA MET A 22 -11.60 4.29 14.34
C MET A 22 -12.13 2.95 14.87
N SER A 23 -11.51 1.84 14.48
CA SER A 23 -11.82 0.51 15.02
C SER A 23 -11.21 0.21 16.40
N GLY A 24 -10.55 1.19 17.04
CA GLY A 24 -9.82 0.96 18.30
C GLY A 24 -8.55 0.12 18.13
N GLY A 25 -7.98 0.06 16.92
CA GLY A 25 -6.77 -0.71 16.62
C GLY A 25 -7.00 -2.19 16.32
N ILE A 26 -8.24 -2.67 16.33
CA ILE A 26 -8.59 -4.09 16.15
C ILE A 26 -8.12 -4.63 14.79
N LEU A 27 -8.17 -3.79 13.74
CA LEU A 27 -7.77 -4.21 12.40
C LEU A 27 -6.26 -4.50 12.29
N SER A 28 -5.43 -3.98 13.19
CA SER A 28 -3.97 -4.22 13.15
C SER A 28 -3.58 -5.70 13.24
N GLY A 29 -4.41 -6.53 13.89
CA GLY A 29 -4.23 -7.98 13.96
C GLY A 29 -5.02 -8.75 12.89
N HIS A 30 -5.79 -8.06 12.06
CA HIS A 30 -6.63 -8.69 11.04
C HIS A 30 -5.79 -9.01 9.78
N PRO A 31 -5.77 -10.26 9.28
CA PRO A 31 -4.91 -10.66 8.17
C PRO A 31 -5.06 -9.81 6.91
N ILE A 32 -6.30 -9.44 6.55
CA ILE A 32 -6.58 -8.61 5.37
C ILE A 32 -5.98 -7.20 5.50
N TYR A 33 -6.02 -6.61 6.71
CA TYR A 33 -5.44 -5.28 6.93
C TYR A 33 -3.92 -5.33 6.84
N MET A 34 -3.30 -6.35 7.45
CA MET A 34 -1.85 -6.56 7.38
C MET A 34 -1.38 -6.72 5.94
N LEU A 35 -2.05 -7.58 5.16
CA LEU A 35 -1.74 -7.79 3.75
C LEU A 35 -1.91 -6.50 2.95
N ALA A 36 -3.00 -5.76 3.13
CA ALA A 36 -3.23 -4.49 2.43
C ALA A 36 -2.14 -3.45 2.75
N MET A 37 -1.74 -3.33 4.02
CA MET A 37 -0.70 -2.39 4.45
C MET A 37 0.70 -2.78 3.96
N GLU A 38 0.98 -4.08 3.89
CA GLU A 38 2.21 -4.62 3.30
C GLU A 38 2.30 -4.29 1.81
N GLN A 39 1.26 -4.59 1.04
CA GLN A 39 1.20 -4.29 -0.40
C GLN A 39 1.32 -2.79 -0.67
N LEU A 40 0.63 -1.95 0.10
CA LEU A 40 0.76 -0.49 0.01
C LEU A 40 2.20 -0.04 0.30
N THR A 41 2.87 -0.64 1.28
CA THR A 41 4.25 -0.28 1.64
C THR A 41 5.24 -0.70 0.56
N ILE A 42 5.08 -1.90 -0.01
CA ILE A 42 5.88 -2.40 -1.14
C ILE A 42 5.71 -1.48 -2.35
N ALA A 43 4.47 -1.17 -2.74
CA ALA A 43 4.18 -0.33 -3.89
C ALA A 43 4.71 1.11 -3.72
N THR A 44 4.51 1.72 -2.55
CA THR A 44 5.02 3.07 -2.25
C THR A 44 6.54 3.11 -2.36
N LYS A 45 7.23 2.11 -1.78
CA LYS A 45 8.68 2.03 -1.83
C LYS A 45 9.19 1.87 -3.26
N ALA A 46 8.63 0.95 -4.02
CA ALA A 46 9.04 0.71 -5.40
C ALA A 46 8.89 1.96 -6.28
N ILE A 47 7.75 2.65 -6.21
CA ILE A 47 7.53 3.88 -6.96
C ILE A 47 8.50 4.98 -6.51
N SER A 48 8.77 5.12 -5.21
CA SER A 48 9.76 6.09 -4.70
C SER A 48 11.19 5.80 -5.17
N GLU A 49 11.51 4.53 -5.47
CA GLU A 49 12.79 4.09 -6.04
C GLU A 49 12.81 4.17 -7.58
N GLY A 50 11.74 4.66 -8.21
CA GLY A 50 11.63 4.76 -9.68
C GLY A 50 11.35 3.42 -10.37
N LYS A 51 10.90 2.40 -9.64
CA LYS A 51 10.50 1.11 -10.20
C LYS A 51 9.11 1.20 -10.81
N SER A 52 8.88 0.41 -11.84
CA SER A 52 7.60 0.29 -12.53
C SER A 52 6.65 -0.64 -11.76
N GLY A 53 5.35 -0.57 -12.05
CA GLY A 53 4.37 -1.50 -11.49
C GLY A 53 4.66 -2.97 -11.83
N ASP A 54 5.33 -3.23 -12.96
CA ASP A 54 5.70 -4.57 -13.42
C ASP A 54 6.83 -5.20 -12.58
N ASP A 55 7.58 -4.38 -11.84
CA ASP A 55 8.61 -4.83 -10.91
C ASP A 55 8.01 -5.32 -9.57
N LEU A 56 6.71 -5.07 -9.34
CA LEU A 56 6.00 -5.41 -8.11
C LEU A 56 5.22 -6.72 -8.20
N VAL A 57 5.01 -7.24 -9.42
CA VAL A 57 4.38 -8.54 -9.63
C VAL A 57 5.40 -9.63 -9.29
N PRO A 58 5.09 -10.59 -8.38
CA PRO A 58 5.96 -11.73 -8.10
C PRO A 58 6.33 -12.46 -9.39
N GLU A 59 7.58 -12.90 -9.54
CA GLU A 59 8.06 -13.52 -10.79
C GLU A 59 7.23 -14.74 -11.23
N GLU A 60 6.64 -15.46 -10.27
CA GLU A 60 5.76 -16.62 -10.51
C GLU A 60 4.42 -16.27 -11.17
N GLU A 61 4.03 -14.99 -11.17
CA GLU A 61 2.77 -14.49 -11.72
C GLU A 61 2.97 -13.64 -13.00
N LYS A 62 4.22 -13.51 -13.48
CA LYS A 62 4.51 -12.84 -14.76
C LYS A 62 4.14 -13.78 -15.93
N PRO A 63 3.42 -13.28 -16.96
CA PRO A 63 2.96 -14.08 -18.10
C PRO A 63 4.09 -14.64 -18.98
#